data_AF-A0A9Q0Z9T2-F1
#
_entry.id   AF-A0A9Q0Z9T2-F1
#
_cell.length_a   1.000
_cell.length_b   1.000
_cell.length_c   1.000
_cell.angle_alpha   90.00
_cell.angle_beta   90.00
_cell.angle_gamma   90.00
#
_symmetry.space_group_name_H-M   'P 1'
#
loop_
_entity.id
_entity.type
_entity.pdbx_description
1 polymer ?
#
loop_
_entity_poly.entity_id
_entity_poly.type
_entity_poly.pdbx_seq_one_letter_code
_entity_poly.pdbx_strand_id
1 'polypeptide(L)'
;MVTAALREYGLESSNLIVGVDFTKSNEWKGRVSQPSSVFGFGDATTRDQEVFSFQSDHSPCHGFEEVLACYKEIIPKLRFSGPTSYGPVIEAAIDIVEKSKGQYHVLIIITDGQVTGNANTSDGELSLQEEQTINAIVEASSYPLSIILVGVGDGPWEDMKRFDDKIPVRFNFTAIMSKMQLSRRKKQLFALAALMEIPFQYKAVVELGVTG
;
A
#
# COMPACT_ATOMS: atom_id res chain seq x y z
N MET A 1 12.43 16.45 -8.30
CA MET A 1 11.50 16.41 -9.44
C MET A 1 10.08 16.15 -8.95
N VAL A 2 9.79 14.99 -8.33
CA VAL A 2 8.45 14.70 -7.77
C VAL A 2 8.01 15.71 -6.71
N THR A 3 8.84 16.01 -5.70
CA THR A 3 8.49 17.00 -4.65
C THR A 3 8.23 18.41 -5.19
N ALA A 4 8.86 18.77 -6.32
CA ALA A 4 8.62 20.06 -6.96
C ALA A 4 7.27 20.07 -7.69
N ALA A 5 6.94 18.99 -8.41
CA ALA A 5 5.65 18.81 -9.06
C ALA A 5 4.49 18.77 -8.04
N LEU A 6 4.66 18.07 -6.91
CA LEU A 6 3.66 18.06 -5.84
C LEU A 6 3.38 19.46 -5.29
N ARG A 7 4.44 20.26 -5.08
CA ARG A 7 4.30 21.66 -4.63
C ARG A 7 3.69 22.57 -5.69
N GLU A 8 4.02 22.34 -6.96
CA GLU A 8 3.42 23.07 -8.10
C GLU A 8 1.92 22.82 -8.19
N TYR A 9 1.47 21.60 -7.91
CA TYR A 9 0.04 21.26 -7.83
C TYR A 9 -0.63 21.65 -6.51
N GLY A 10 0.11 22.27 -5.59
CA GLY A 10 -0.46 22.78 -4.33
C GLY A 10 -0.60 21.74 -3.22
N LEU A 11 0.10 20.61 -3.28
CA LEU A 11 0.16 19.68 -2.15
C LEU A 11 1.06 20.25 -1.04
N GLU A 12 0.43 20.77 0.01
CA GLU A 12 1.14 21.33 1.18
C GLU A 12 1.54 20.25 2.19
N SER A 13 0.71 19.22 2.36
CA SER A 13 0.93 18.09 3.27
C SER A 13 0.23 16.83 2.78
N SER A 14 0.82 15.65 3.04
CA SER A 14 0.20 14.35 2.79
C SER A 14 0.39 13.45 4.00
N ASN A 15 -0.64 12.69 4.37
CA ASN A 15 -0.55 11.67 5.41
C ASN A 15 -0.14 10.32 4.79
N LEU A 16 0.60 9.52 5.54
CA LEU A 16 1.06 8.21 5.12
C LEU A 16 0.31 7.11 5.88
N ILE A 17 -0.28 6.18 5.15
CA ILE A 17 -0.85 4.93 5.69
C ILE A 17 0.04 3.80 5.18
N VAL A 18 0.46 2.90 6.07
CA VAL A 18 1.30 1.76 5.70
C VAL A 18 0.53 0.48 5.97
N GLY A 19 0.18 -0.24 4.89
CA GLY A 19 -0.24 -1.63 4.94
C GLY A 19 0.97 -2.53 4.81
N VAL A 20 1.25 -3.33 5.84
CA VAL A 20 2.33 -4.32 5.78
C VAL A 20 1.69 -5.70 5.64
N ASP A 21 1.91 -6.32 4.48
CA ASP A 21 1.59 -7.73 4.27
C ASP A 21 2.58 -8.56 5.09
N PHE A 22 2.05 -9.50 5.85
CA PHE A 22 2.83 -10.32 6.76
C PHE A 22 3.21 -11.64 6.10
N THR A 23 4.04 -11.54 5.09
CA THR A 23 4.68 -12.66 4.41
C THR A 23 6.20 -12.32 4.29
N LYS A 24 7.12 -13.30 4.36
CA LYS A 24 8.55 -13.12 4.75
C LYS A 24 9.32 -12.19 3.77
N SER A 25 10.29 -11.30 4.09
CA SER A 25 11.08 -10.89 5.25
C SER A 25 11.90 -9.61 4.88
N ASN A 26 12.21 -8.69 5.82
CA ASN A 26 13.53 -8.04 6.03
C ASN A 26 13.49 -6.81 6.98
N GLU A 27 14.64 -6.47 7.60
CA GLU A 27 14.82 -5.31 8.50
C GLU A 27 15.40 -4.06 7.78
N TRP A 28 15.02 -2.85 8.23
CA TRP A 28 15.56 -1.56 7.74
C TRP A 28 15.79 -0.55 8.89
N LYS A 29 16.41 0.61 8.64
CA LYS A 29 16.53 1.75 9.59
C LYS A 29 16.25 3.06 8.85
N GLY A 30 15.16 3.74 9.20
CA GLY A 30 14.73 5.04 8.66
C GLY A 30 14.90 6.20 9.65
N ARG A 31 14.62 7.43 9.22
CA ARG A 31 14.75 8.69 9.98
C ARG A 31 13.36 9.31 10.17
N VAL A 32 13.11 9.93 11.33
CA VAL A 32 11.86 10.57 11.79
C VAL A 32 10.97 11.16 10.67
N SER A 33 9.75 10.63 10.54
CA SER A 33 8.68 11.03 9.63
C SER A 33 7.42 11.44 10.40
N GLN A 34 6.42 12.03 9.71
CA GLN A 34 5.11 12.37 10.27
C GLN A 34 4.38 11.14 10.85
N PRO A 35 3.44 11.33 11.81
CA PRO A 35 2.64 10.24 12.36
C PRO A 35 1.96 9.45 11.23
N SER A 36 2.09 8.12 11.26
CA SER A 36 1.61 7.22 10.22
C SER A 36 0.77 6.12 10.84
N SER A 37 -0.45 5.91 10.33
CA SER A 37 -1.27 4.76 10.70
C SER A 37 -0.71 3.51 10.02
N VAL A 38 -0.45 2.46 10.81
CA VAL A 38 0.16 1.22 10.31
C VAL A 38 -0.72 0.02 10.63
N PHE A 39 -0.99 -0.77 9.59
CA PHE A 39 -1.87 -1.92 9.64
C PHE A 39 -1.18 -3.19 9.12
N GLY A 40 -1.58 -4.31 9.70
CA GLY A 40 -1.27 -5.66 9.24
C GLY A 40 -2.48 -6.36 8.67
N PHE A 41 -2.25 -7.25 7.70
CA PHE A 41 -3.28 -8.12 7.13
C PHE A 41 -2.65 -9.45 6.69
N GLY A 42 -3.48 -10.43 6.30
CA GLY A 42 -3.02 -11.74 5.81
C GLY A 42 -2.55 -12.73 6.89
N ASP A 43 -2.63 -12.39 8.18
CA ASP A 43 -2.30 -13.32 9.26
C ASP A 43 -3.47 -14.29 9.56
N ALA A 44 -3.26 -15.28 10.42
CA ALA A 44 -4.27 -16.27 10.76
C ALA A 44 -5.52 -15.68 11.43
N THR A 45 -5.39 -14.49 12.04
CA THR A 45 -6.51 -13.79 12.68
C THR A 45 -7.33 -12.99 11.69
N THR A 46 -6.69 -12.28 10.75
CA THR A 46 -7.37 -11.40 9.81
C THR A 46 -7.74 -12.05 8.48
N ARG A 47 -6.92 -13.00 8.01
CA ARG A 47 -7.01 -13.60 6.67
C ARG A 47 -7.19 -12.54 5.59
N ASP A 48 -8.19 -12.70 4.72
CA ASP A 48 -8.59 -11.80 3.64
C ASP A 48 -9.79 -10.89 4.00
N GLN A 49 -10.15 -10.79 5.27
CA GLN A 49 -11.39 -10.11 5.70
C GLN A 49 -11.15 -8.85 6.55
N GLU A 50 -10.06 -8.80 7.32
CA GLU A 50 -9.84 -7.72 8.29
C GLU A 50 -8.40 -7.18 8.21
N VAL A 51 -8.15 -6.10 8.97
CA VAL A 51 -6.81 -5.61 9.28
C VAL A 51 -6.64 -5.44 10.78
N PHE A 52 -5.41 -5.52 11.27
CA PHE A 52 -5.09 -5.20 12.67
C PHE A 52 -4.15 -3.99 12.73
N SER A 53 -4.31 -3.15 13.75
CA SER A 53 -3.39 -2.03 13.99
C SER A 53 -2.12 -2.50 14.68
N PHE A 54 -0.98 -1.89 14.34
CA PHE A 54 0.29 -2.17 15.02
C PHE A 54 0.30 -1.68 16.47
N GLN A 55 -0.44 -0.63 16.77
CA GLN A 55 -0.60 -0.10 18.11
C GLN A 55 -1.92 -0.59 18.70
N SER A 56 -1.89 -1.13 19.92
CA SER A 56 -3.09 -1.69 20.58
C SER A 56 -4.16 -0.64 20.88
N ASP A 57 -3.77 0.63 20.98
CA ASP A 57 -4.68 1.78 21.18
C ASP A 57 -5.07 2.46 19.85
N HIS A 58 -4.69 1.88 18.71
CA HIS A 58 -4.91 2.41 17.37
C HIS A 58 -4.24 3.77 17.11
N SER A 59 -3.28 4.18 17.94
CA SER A 59 -2.53 5.41 17.73
C SER A 59 -1.58 5.31 16.51
N PRO A 60 -1.31 6.42 15.81
CA PRO A 60 -0.30 6.44 14.76
C PRO A 60 1.12 6.21 15.31
N CYS A 61 1.98 5.57 14.52
CA CYS A 61 3.42 5.48 14.80
C CYS A 61 4.12 6.80 14.43
N HIS A 62 5.02 7.28 15.28
CA HIS A 62 5.81 8.49 15.07
C HIS A 62 7.17 8.18 14.45
N GLY A 63 7.23 8.26 13.13
CA GLY A 63 8.47 8.02 12.40
C GLY A 63 8.70 6.55 12.05
N PHE A 64 9.54 6.31 11.05
CA PHE A 64 9.88 4.97 10.57
C PHE A 64 10.60 4.11 11.62
N GLU A 65 11.29 4.73 12.58
CA GLU A 65 11.91 4.03 13.69
C GLU A 65 10.88 3.31 14.57
N GLU A 66 9.76 3.96 14.87
CA GLU A 66 8.67 3.36 15.65
C GLU A 66 7.92 2.30 14.84
N VAL A 67 7.61 2.59 13.57
CA VAL A 67 7.01 1.61 12.65
C VAL A 67 7.82 0.30 12.62
N LEU A 68 9.15 0.43 12.51
CA LEU A 68 10.05 -0.70 12.52
C LEU A 68 10.10 -1.42 13.87
N ALA A 69 10.08 -0.68 14.99
CA ALA A 69 10.06 -1.26 16.32
C ALA A 69 8.80 -2.11 16.51
N CYS A 70 7.62 -1.55 16.21
CA CYS A 70 6.35 -2.26 16.25
C CYS A 70 6.36 -3.49 15.33
N TYR A 71 6.85 -3.35 14.09
CA TYR A 71 7.00 -4.47 13.16
C TYR A 71 7.81 -5.63 13.78
N LYS A 72 8.98 -5.32 14.37
CA LYS A 72 9.86 -6.32 14.99
C LYS A 72 9.22 -7.00 16.22
N GLU A 73 8.38 -6.29 16.96
CA GLU A 73 7.67 -6.83 18.13
C GLU A 73 6.48 -7.72 17.77
N ILE A 74 5.81 -7.41 16.66
CA ILE A 74 4.60 -8.11 16.21
C ILE A 74 4.96 -9.39 15.46
N ILE A 75 5.96 -9.34 14.57
CA ILE A 75 6.34 -10.46 13.70
C ILE A 75 6.48 -11.81 14.42
N PRO A 76 7.18 -11.93 15.56
CA PRO A 76 7.35 -13.22 16.24
C PRO A 76 6.05 -13.80 16.81
N LYS A 77 5.01 -12.98 16.97
CA LYS A 77 3.71 -13.34 17.54
C LYS A 77 2.70 -13.73 16.45
N LEU A 78 2.94 -13.33 15.21
CA LEU A 78 2.03 -13.58 14.10
C LEU A 78 2.13 -15.02 13.61
N ARG A 79 0.98 -15.53 13.19
CA ARG A 79 0.90 -16.76 12.40
C ARG A 79 0.56 -16.37 10.97
N PHE A 80 1.56 -16.44 10.10
CA PHE A 80 1.38 -16.19 8.67
C PHE A 80 0.34 -17.17 8.08
N SER A 81 -0.56 -16.67 7.24
CA SER A 81 -1.69 -17.41 6.67
C SER A 81 -1.92 -16.98 5.21
N GLY A 82 -3.09 -17.34 4.69
CA GLY A 82 -3.75 -16.74 3.54
C GLY A 82 -5.26 -16.98 3.65
N PRO A 83 -6.04 -16.73 2.59
CA PRO A 83 -5.62 -16.14 1.31
C PRO A 83 -5.30 -14.64 1.45
N THR A 84 -4.69 -14.05 0.42
CA THR A 84 -4.26 -12.65 0.37
C THR A 84 -5.24 -11.84 -0.47
N SER A 85 -5.84 -10.82 0.14
CA SER A 85 -6.64 -9.76 -0.51
C SER A 85 -6.16 -8.41 0.02
N TYR A 86 -6.08 -7.39 -0.84
CA TYR A 86 -5.78 -6.02 -0.40
C TYR A 86 -7.04 -5.23 -0.09
N GLY A 87 -8.23 -5.79 -0.35
CA GLY A 87 -9.52 -5.14 -0.07
C GLY A 87 -9.60 -4.55 1.34
N PRO A 88 -9.41 -5.35 2.41
CA PRO A 88 -9.55 -4.87 3.78
C PRO A 88 -8.62 -3.70 4.14
N VAL A 89 -7.38 -3.68 3.63
CA VAL A 89 -6.43 -2.60 3.94
C VAL A 89 -6.71 -1.32 3.13
N ILE A 90 -7.28 -1.46 1.94
CA ILE A 90 -7.74 -0.33 1.13
C ILE A 90 -8.99 0.29 1.77
N GLU A 91 -9.96 -0.54 2.18
CA GLU A 91 -11.15 -0.12 2.92
C GLU A 91 -10.78 0.62 4.21
N ALA A 92 -9.84 0.09 5.00
CA ALA A 92 -9.34 0.76 6.20
C ALA A 92 -8.69 2.13 5.90
N ALA A 93 -8.05 2.28 4.74
CA ALA A 93 -7.47 3.55 4.32
C ALA A 93 -8.53 4.56 3.89
N ILE A 94 -9.58 4.13 3.19
CA ILE A 94 -10.77 4.95 2.89
C ILE A 94 -11.38 5.49 4.19
N ASP A 95 -11.57 4.60 5.17
CA ASP A 95 -12.08 4.91 6.50
C ASP A 95 -11.30 6.03 7.21
N ILE A 96 -9.97 6.05 7.06
CA ILE A 96 -9.09 7.09 7.60
C ILE A 96 -9.27 8.40 6.84
N VAL A 97 -9.34 8.34 5.51
CA VAL A 97 -9.56 9.52 4.67
C VAL A 97 -10.89 10.19 5.03
N GLU A 98 -11.95 9.43 5.24
CA GLU A 98 -13.25 9.97 5.70
C GLU A 98 -13.15 10.61 7.08
N LYS A 99 -12.55 9.94 8.06
CA LYS A 99 -12.34 10.48 9.42
C LYS A 99 -11.48 11.74 9.42
N SER A 100 -10.57 11.87 8.46
CA SER A 100 -9.73 13.05 8.28
C SER A 100 -10.45 14.23 7.60
N LYS A 101 -11.72 14.05 7.21
CA LYS A 101 -12.53 14.99 6.42
C LYS A 101 -11.96 15.24 5.02
N GLY A 102 -11.51 14.18 4.34
CA GLY A 102 -11.04 14.27 2.95
C GLY A 102 -9.65 14.89 2.81
N GLN A 103 -8.79 14.78 3.83
CA GLN A 103 -7.38 15.09 3.64
C GLN A 103 -6.75 14.07 2.70
N TYR A 104 -5.75 14.51 1.92
CA TYR A 104 -5.06 13.64 0.99
C TYR A 104 -4.14 12.64 1.71
N HIS A 105 -4.31 11.35 1.39
CA HIS A 105 -3.52 10.25 1.95
C HIS A 105 -2.82 9.46 0.85
N VAL A 106 -1.67 8.90 1.20
CA VAL A 106 -0.98 7.89 0.41
C VAL A 106 -0.96 6.58 1.20
N LEU A 107 -1.59 5.54 0.69
CA LEU A 107 -1.49 4.17 1.19
C LEU A 107 -0.31 3.48 0.50
N ILE A 108 0.66 3.01 1.28
CA ILE A 108 1.74 2.14 0.80
C ILE A 108 1.47 0.72 1.30
N ILE A 109 1.24 -0.22 0.38
CA ILE A 109 1.09 -1.64 0.67
C ILE A 109 2.42 -2.34 0.36
N ILE A 110 3.04 -2.97 1.35
CA ILE A 110 4.28 -3.75 1.18
C ILE A 110 3.91 -5.23 1.19
N THR A 111 4.20 -5.98 0.12
CA THR A 111 3.83 -7.40 -0.02
C THR A 111 4.95 -8.25 -0.57
N ASP A 112 5.06 -9.52 -0.14
CA ASP A 112 6.00 -10.48 -0.73
C ASP A 112 5.42 -11.27 -1.91
N GLY A 113 4.13 -11.08 -2.18
CA GLY A 113 3.35 -11.97 -3.02
C GLY A 113 2.23 -11.27 -3.77
N GLN A 114 1.40 -12.08 -4.41
CA GLN A 114 0.28 -11.65 -5.22
C GLN A 114 -1.04 -11.85 -4.47
N VAL A 115 -2.08 -11.14 -4.90
CA VAL A 115 -3.47 -11.45 -4.53
C VAL A 115 -3.74 -12.91 -4.86
N THR A 116 -4.40 -13.64 -3.96
CA THR A 116 -4.62 -15.08 -4.15
C THR A 116 -5.54 -15.32 -5.34
N GLY A 117 -4.97 -15.75 -6.45
CA GLY A 117 -5.71 -16.17 -7.65
C GLY A 117 -6.35 -17.55 -7.49
N ASN A 118 -7.20 -17.93 -8.46
CA ASN A 118 -7.74 -19.27 -8.54
C ASN A 118 -6.78 -20.18 -9.32
N ALA A 119 -6.36 -21.29 -8.74
CA ALA A 119 -5.51 -22.28 -9.43
C ALA A 119 -6.21 -23.00 -10.59
N ASN A 120 -7.54 -22.87 -10.71
CA ASN A 120 -8.40 -23.61 -11.64
C ASN A 120 -9.19 -22.73 -12.62
N THR A 121 -9.00 -21.41 -12.61
CA THR A 121 -9.73 -20.50 -13.53
C THR A 121 -9.04 -20.43 -14.89
N SER A 122 -9.82 -20.46 -15.96
CA SER A 122 -9.35 -20.15 -17.31
C SER A 122 -8.81 -18.72 -17.37
N ASP A 123 -7.82 -18.48 -18.26
CA ASP A 123 -7.30 -17.13 -18.54
C ASP A 123 -8.47 -16.14 -18.73
N GLY A 124 -8.65 -15.22 -17.78
CA GLY A 124 -9.64 -14.14 -17.84
C GLY A 124 -10.63 -14.06 -16.68
N GLU A 125 -10.85 -15.12 -15.89
CA GLU A 125 -11.74 -15.04 -14.72
C GLU A 125 -10.98 -14.53 -13.47
N LEU A 126 -11.61 -13.62 -12.73
CA LEU A 126 -11.11 -13.12 -11.45
C LEU A 126 -11.43 -14.11 -10.34
N SER A 127 -10.45 -14.36 -9.46
CA SER A 127 -10.72 -14.97 -8.15
C SER A 127 -11.53 -14.02 -7.26
N LEU A 128 -12.12 -14.57 -6.19
CA LEU A 128 -12.83 -13.78 -5.20
C LEU A 128 -11.94 -12.67 -4.60
N GLN A 129 -10.67 -12.99 -4.30
CA GLN A 129 -9.74 -12.03 -3.71
C GLN A 129 -9.31 -10.94 -4.71
N GLU A 130 -9.14 -11.30 -5.99
CA GLU A 130 -8.90 -10.32 -7.05
C GLU A 130 -10.10 -9.39 -7.24
N GLU A 131 -11.32 -9.92 -7.26
CA GLU A 131 -12.55 -9.13 -7.38
C GLU A 131 -12.72 -8.19 -6.19
N GLN A 132 -12.53 -8.67 -4.96
CA GLN A 132 -12.57 -7.84 -3.75
C GLN A 132 -11.54 -6.71 -3.80
N THR A 133 -10.31 -7.03 -4.20
CA THR A 133 -9.25 -6.03 -4.30
C THR A 133 -9.57 -4.99 -5.37
N ILE A 134 -10.04 -5.41 -6.56
CA ILE A 134 -10.42 -4.50 -7.64
C ILE A 134 -11.57 -3.59 -7.21
N ASN A 135 -12.61 -4.14 -6.56
CA ASN A 135 -13.74 -3.37 -6.08
C ASN A 135 -13.31 -2.30 -5.07
N ALA A 136 -12.44 -2.65 -4.11
CA ALA A 136 -11.90 -1.69 -3.15
C ALA A 136 -11.04 -0.60 -3.83
N ILE A 137 -10.27 -0.93 -4.87
CA ILE A 137 -9.50 0.06 -5.64
C ILE A 137 -10.43 1.02 -6.42
N VAL A 138 -11.49 0.48 -7.02
CA VAL A 138 -12.50 1.29 -7.73
C VAL A 138 -13.19 2.23 -6.75
N GLU A 139 -13.58 1.73 -5.58
CA GLU A 139 -14.18 2.55 -4.53
C GLU A 139 -13.22 3.66 -4.06
N ALA A 140 -11.97 3.31 -3.76
CA ALA A 140 -10.92 4.24 -3.35
C ALA A 140 -10.68 5.38 -4.34
N SER A 141 -10.97 5.18 -5.64
CA SER A 141 -10.83 6.24 -6.66
C SER A 141 -11.77 7.43 -6.47
N SER A 142 -12.81 7.28 -5.63
CA SER A 142 -13.73 8.36 -5.24
C SER A 142 -13.22 9.19 -4.06
N TYR A 143 -12.05 8.86 -3.51
CA TYR A 143 -11.47 9.49 -2.33
C TYR A 143 -10.14 10.17 -2.67
N PRO A 144 -9.70 11.16 -1.87
CA PRO A 144 -8.36 11.75 -1.98
C PRO A 144 -7.29 10.79 -1.46
N LEU A 145 -7.18 9.63 -2.09
CA LEU A 145 -6.33 8.51 -1.71
C LEU A 145 -5.51 8.03 -2.91
N SER A 146 -4.19 8.04 -2.75
CA SER A 146 -3.27 7.36 -3.67
C SER A 146 -2.83 6.03 -3.08
N ILE A 147 -2.82 4.98 -3.89
CA ILE A 147 -2.36 3.65 -3.47
C ILE A 147 -1.07 3.31 -4.22
N ILE A 148 -0.03 2.92 -3.46
CA ILE A 148 1.25 2.43 -3.97
C ILE A 148 1.43 1.00 -3.46
N LEU A 149 1.58 0.05 -4.37
CA LEU A 149 1.88 -1.34 -4.04
C LEU A 149 3.37 -1.62 -4.28
N VAL A 150 4.05 -2.12 -3.26
CA VAL A 150 5.50 -2.39 -3.22
C VAL A 150 5.72 -3.89 -3.02
N GLY A 151 6.15 -4.57 -4.09
CA GLY A 151 6.56 -5.97 -4.01
C GLY A 151 7.99 -6.15 -3.47
N VAL A 152 8.17 -7.01 -2.48
CA VAL A 152 9.47 -7.36 -1.86
C VAL A 152 9.79 -8.85 -2.02
N GLY A 153 11.04 -9.20 -2.31
CA GLY A 153 11.44 -10.59 -2.47
C GLY A 153 11.69 -11.01 -3.91
N ASP A 154 11.73 -12.32 -4.14
CA ASP A 154 12.31 -12.89 -5.36
C ASP A 154 11.29 -13.06 -6.51
N GLY A 155 9.99 -12.87 -6.25
CA GLY A 155 8.92 -13.06 -7.23
C GLY A 155 8.48 -14.52 -7.38
N PRO A 156 7.73 -14.87 -8.43
CA PRO A 156 7.51 -14.13 -9.68
C PRO A 156 6.54 -12.94 -9.53
N TRP A 157 6.74 -11.93 -10.37
CA TRP A 157 6.00 -10.67 -10.31
C TRP A 157 5.19 -10.36 -11.57
N GLU A 158 5.19 -11.29 -12.52
CA GLU A 158 4.39 -11.14 -13.75
C GLU A 158 2.90 -11.14 -13.47
N ASP A 159 2.46 -11.96 -12.51
CA ASP A 159 1.05 -12.04 -12.15
C ASP A 159 0.55 -10.73 -11.54
N MET A 160 1.40 -10.01 -10.78
CA MET A 160 1.05 -8.67 -10.31
C MET A 160 0.92 -7.66 -11.44
N LYS A 161 1.73 -7.76 -12.50
CA LYS A 161 1.58 -6.91 -13.69
C LYS A 161 0.30 -7.24 -14.44
N ARG A 162 -0.03 -8.53 -14.58
CA ARG A 162 -1.29 -8.97 -15.18
C ARG A 162 -2.48 -8.49 -14.36
N PHE A 163 -2.37 -8.48 -13.04
CA PHE A 163 -3.39 -7.94 -12.15
C PHE A 163 -3.54 -6.43 -12.35
N ASP A 164 -2.44 -5.68 -12.42
CA ASP A 164 -2.43 -4.24 -12.70
C ASP A 164 -3.19 -3.90 -14.00
N ASP A 165 -2.95 -4.67 -15.08
CA ASP A 165 -3.65 -4.52 -16.37
C ASP A 165 -5.17 -4.76 -16.29
N LYS A 166 -5.67 -5.44 -15.25
CA LYS A 166 -7.11 -5.71 -15.04
C LYS A 166 -7.83 -4.59 -14.30
N ILE A 167 -7.12 -3.64 -13.70
CA ILE A 167 -7.74 -2.60 -12.86
C ILE A 167 -8.30 -1.49 -13.78
N PRO A 168 -9.61 -1.17 -13.68
CA PRO A 168 -10.25 -0.23 -14.60
C PRO A 168 -9.91 1.25 -14.32
N VAL A 169 -9.29 1.55 -13.18
CA VAL A 169 -8.87 2.89 -12.77
C VAL A 169 -7.36 2.93 -12.60
N ARG A 170 -6.74 4.13 -12.69
CA ARG A 170 -5.29 4.28 -12.59
C ARG A 170 -4.80 3.94 -11.18
N PHE A 171 -4.40 2.69 -10.98
CA PHE A 171 -3.66 2.20 -9.82
C PHE A 171 -2.16 2.30 -10.13
N ASN A 172 -1.35 2.85 -9.21
CA ASN A 172 0.10 2.92 -9.45
C ASN A 172 0.78 1.69 -8.83
N PHE A 173 0.94 0.64 -9.63
CA PHE A 173 1.76 -0.49 -9.24
C PHE A 173 3.26 -0.18 -9.41
N THR A 174 4.03 -0.22 -8.32
CA THR A 174 5.50 -0.06 -8.38
C THR A 174 6.23 -1.35 -7.99
N ALA A 175 6.60 -2.13 -9.01
CA ALA A 175 7.50 -3.29 -8.91
C ALA A 175 8.97 -2.87 -8.68
N ILE A 176 9.89 -3.53 -7.97
CA ILE A 176 9.97 -4.58 -6.94
C ILE A 176 11.42 -4.52 -6.44
N MET A 177 11.68 -4.86 -5.17
CA MET A 177 13.05 -5.04 -4.69
C MET A 177 13.41 -6.52 -4.51
N SER A 178 14.09 -7.08 -5.51
CA SER A 178 14.80 -8.38 -5.39
C SER A 178 16.10 -8.24 -4.59
N LYS A 179 16.49 -9.32 -3.89
CA LYS A 179 17.60 -9.40 -2.91
C LYS A 179 18.85 -8.58 -3.25
N MET A 180 19.07 -7.56 -2.42
CA MET A 180 20.35 -7.05 -1.88
C MET A 180 21.55 -6.86 -2.83
N GLN A 181 21.61 -5.66 -3.44
CA GLN A 181 22.47 -4.56 -2.96
C GLN A 181 22.03 -3.30 -3.69
N LEU A 182 21.19 -2.49 -3.03
CA LEU A 182 20.71 -1.25 -3.64
C LEU A 182 21.82 -0.20 -3.50
N SER A 183 22.58 -0.03 -4.57
CA SER A 183 23.36 1.19 -4.76
C SER A 183 22.45 2.39 -4.57
N ARG A 184 23.01 3.54 -4.16
CA ARG A 184 22.26 4.80 -4.00
C ARG A 184 21.35 5.10 -5.20
N ARG A 185 21.81 4.76 -6.41
CA ARG A 185 21.06 4.88 -7.66
C ARG A 185 19.80 4.01 -7.71
N LYS A 186 19.87 2.74 -7.28
CA LYS A 186 18.70 1.85 -7.26
C LYS A 186 17.64 2.31 -6.25
N LYS A 187 18.06 2.83 -5.08
CA LYS A 187 17.12 3.43 -4.10
C LYS A 187 16.41 4.67 -4.66
N GLN A 188 17.15 5.51 -5.39
CA GLN A 188 16.59 6.69 -6.04
C GLN A 188 15.63 6.33 -7.17
N LEU A 189 15.95 5.29 -7.96
CA LEU A 189 15.06 4.80 -9.02
C LEU A 189 13.79 4.18 -8.44
N PHE A 190 13.90 3.41 -7.37
CA PHE A 190 12.74 2.87 -6.65
C PHE A 190 11.85 3.99 -6.10
N ALA A 191 12.42 4.96 -5.39
CA ALA A 191 11.66 6.09 -4.87
C ALA A 191 11.05 6.95 -5.98
N LEU A 192 11.73 7.08 -7.12
CA LEU A 192 11.19 7.78 -8.29
C LEU A 192 10.00 7.02 -8.87
N ALA A 193 10.13 5.71 -9.11
CA ALA A 193 9.07 4.87 -9.65
C ALA A 193 7.84 4.85 -8.73
N ALA A 194 8.04 4.74 -7.42
CA ALA A 194 6.96 4.74 -6.44
C ALA A 194 6.17 6.05 -6.41
N LEU A 195 6.86 7.18 -6.59
CA LEU A 195 6.28 8.50 -6.33
C LEU A 195 5.93 9.28 -7.59
N MET A 196 6.32 8.82 -8.79
CA MET A 196 6.17 9.61 -10.02
C MET A 196 4.72 9.84 -10.45
N GLU A 197 3.79 8.98 -10.04
CA GLU A 197 2.37 9.15 -10.38
C GLU A 197 1.58 9.99 -9.36
N ILE A 198 2.10 10.13 -8.14
CA ILE A 198 1.46 10.86 -7.05
C ILE A 198 1.10 12.31 -7.43
N PRO A 199 1.95 13.09 -8.14
CA PRO A 199 1.56 14.44 -8.58
C PRO A 199 0.33 14.44 -9.50
N PHE A 200 0.24 13.47 -10.42
CA PHE A 200 -0.88 13.39 -11.36
C PHE A 200 -2.15 12.91 -10.69
N GLN A 201 -2.04 11.95 -9.76
CA GLN A 201 -3.16 11.47 -8.96
C GLN A 201 -3.70 12.57 -8.05
N TYR A 202 -2.83 13.30 -7.36
CA TYR A 202 -3.24 14.45 -6.56
C TYR A 202 -3.93 15.52 -7.42
N LYS A 203 -3.38 15.81 -8.60
CA LYS A 203 -4.02 16.74 -9.53
C LYS A 203 -5.43 16.29 -9.93
N ALA A 204 -5.61 15.01 -10.23
CA ALA A 204 -6.93 14.45 -10.56
C ALA A 204 -7.92 14.56 -9.39
N VAL A 205 -7.46 14.28 -8.16
CA VAL A 205 -8.23 14.45 -6.93
C VAL A 205 -8.70 15.90 -6.76
N VAL A 206 -7.83 16.88 -7.01
CA VAL A 206 -8.19 18.32 -6.99
C VAL A 206 -9.18 18.68 -8.09
N GLU A 207 -8.97 18.20 -9.32
CA GLU A 207 -9.86 18.46 -10.47
C GLU A 207 -11.26 17.84 -10.31
N LEU A 208 -11.36 16.69 -9.64
CA LEU A 208 -12.60 16.00 -9.33
C LEU A 208 -13.36 16.60 -8.13
N GLY A 209 -12.74 17.52 -7.39
CA GLY A 209 -13.36 18.19 -6.25
C GLY A 209 -13.61 17.27 -5.05
N VAL A 210 -12.84 16.18 -4.92
CA VAL A 210 -12.95 15.20 -3.84
C VAL A 210 -12.07 15.54 -2.62
N THR A 211 -11.36 16.67 -2.64
CA THR A 211 -10.65 17.21 -1.47
C THR A 211 -11.59 17.99 -0.55
N GLY A 212 -11.52 17.74 0.76
CA GLY A 212 -12.26 18.48 1.79
C GLY A 212 -11.57 19.74 2.31
#